data_AF-A0A956SUE6-F1
#
_entry.id   AF-A0A956SUE6-F1
#
_cell.length_a   1.000
_cell.length_b   1.000
_cell.length_c   1.000
_cell.angle_alpha   90.00
_cell.angle_beta   90.00
_cell.angle_gamma   90.00
#
_symmetry.space_group_name_H-M   'P 1'
#
loop_
_entity.id
_entity.type
_entity.pdbx_description
1 polymer ?
#
loop_
_entity_poly.entity_id
_entity_poly.type
_entity_poly.pdbx_seq_one_letter_code
_entity_poly.pdbx_strand_id
1 'polypeptide(L)'
;MARTGLKSKALAALAVLLVAPPTTSWAVTCELPLFITTATEPNVLILLDNSGSMNFLVNPPAGFDNYTNYSPSPWSAGNLDISGGLYTKWCSNLGSNVSRTLPAKGFRGEFLNWFYCQYSGDPNDVDLTTRWDVAKDATTQLINGTNGVRFGMMHFNSSNGGYIAEPVGASKADLVADIDGVFPNTWTPLGETAEDALEYFKGNNGSYASPIQETCQKNFFVIVTDGEPTQDLSVSSYLQDYDNDGNDPGTYDSSGSDYLDDVVYYMNQNDMSSTYDGVQNVITYVIGFNVDAGILSDAAANGQGEYINAYNASELVDALETVVADIINQGSSGGAVAVLTTSENDQDRLFRAKFTPGSWEGQLENYELPLNGDPPVWDAGAILNGRNASARNMWTALDTADADTRIDDAIEFTSGNANTTDAGGTHLYEMFGFSSPSLSKGQSLIDYLRGSSVTGKRDRDGWKLGDIVYSSPVVVGPPVRFYHDNDYLTYRYDNRTRARHIYVSANDGALHNFDLNGDEEWAFLPQAALSRLSSYWSTSYCHLYSLDGSPKAADVKIDIDGDLLPEWATVIVAGQRSGGGAYFA
;
A
#
# COMPACT_ATOMS: atom_id res chain seq x y z
N MET A 1 5.24 17.17 87.32
CA MET A 1 5.90 18.42 86.92
C MET A 1 6.20 18.28 85.43
N ALA A 2 5.37 18.78 84.52
CA ALA A 2 5.18 20.19 84.13
C ALA A 2 6.37 20.77 83.35
N ARG A 3 6.11 20.99 82.03
CA ARG A 3 6.52 22.10 81.15
C ARG A 3 8.01 22.14 80.75
N THR A 4 8.37 22.29 79.48
CA THR A 4 8.15 23.43 78.55
C THR A 4 8.45 22.96 77.10
N GLY A 5 8.02 23.54 75.98
CA GLY A 5 7.27 24.75 75.68
C GLY A 5 7.10 24.85 74.15
N LEU A 6 5.86 25.10 73.73
CA LEU A 6 5.39 25.35 72.35
C LEU A 6 5.69 26.80 71.93
N LYS A 7 6.05 27.03 70.65
CA LYS A 7 5.64 28.19 69.83
C LYS A 7 5.62 27.75 68.35
N SER A 8 4.45 27.46 67.78
CA SER A 8 3.62 28.37 66.96
C SER A 8 4.11 28.52 65.51
N LYS A 9 3.42 27.84 64.57
CA LYS A 9 2.96 28.42 63.30
C LYS A 9 1.61 27.78 62.92
N ALA A 10 0.63 28.65 62.68
CA ALA A 10 -0.69 28.31 62.19
C ALA A 10 -0.65 27.89 60.71
N LEU A 11 -1.53 26.97 60.31
CA LEU A 11 -2.08 26.95 58.95
C LEU A 11 -3.52 26.45 59.00
N ALA A 12 -4.39 27.16 58.29
CA ALA A 12 -5.84 27.06 58.30
C ALA A 12 -6.36 25.75 57.70
N ALA A 13 -7.46 25.26 58.26
CA ALA A 13 -8.22 24.13 57.72
C ALA A 13 -9.08 24.59 56.54
N LEU A 14 -8.88 23.98 55.38
CA LEU A 14 -9.79 24.05 54.24
C LEU A 14 -10.48 22.68 54.12
N ALA A 15 -11.76 22.62 54.47
CA ALA A 15 -12.57 21.42 54.30
C ALA A 15 -12.97 21.31 52.82
N VAL A 16 -12.38 20.35 52.10
CA VAL A 16 -12.81 19.97 50.75
C VAL A 16 -13.87 18.88 50.88
N LEU A 17 -15.08 19.20 50.43
CA LEU A 17 -16.18 18.27 50.23
C LEU A 17 -15.80 17.33 49.07
N LEU A 18 -15.39 16.09 49.36
CA LEU A 18 -15.26 15.06 48.32
C LEU A 18 -16.67 14.65 47.86
N VAL A 19 -17.13 15.24 46.77
CA VAL A 19 -18.19 14.65 45.96
C VAL A 19 -17.54 13.50 45.18
N ALA A 20 -17.92 12.27 45.50
CA ALA A 20 -17.54 11.12 44.69
C ALA A 20 -18.03 11.35 43.25
N PRO A 21 -17.18 11.24 42.23
CA PRO A 21 -17.66 11.31 40.86
C PRO A 21 -18.66 10.16 40.63
N PRO A 22 -19.71 10.40 39.82
CA PRO A 22 -20.57 9.30 39.39
C PRO A 22 -19.68 8.24 38.73
N THR A 23 -19.89 6.97 39.12
CA THR A 23 -19.30 5.83 38.43
C THR A 23 -19.82 5.82 37.00
N THR A 24 -19.07 6.43 36.08
CA THR A 24 -19.29 6.27 34.65
C THR A 24 -18.97 4.82 34.33
N SER A 25 -20.00 4.01 34.13
CA SER A 25 -19.86 2.81 33.31
C SER A 25 -19.31 3.30 31.97
N TRP A 26 -18.11 2.86 31.59
CA TRP A 26 -17.65 3.01 30.23
C TRP A 26 -18.65 2.24 29.37
N ALA A 27 -19.59 2.96 28.75
CA ALA A 27 -20.36 2.39 27.67
C ALA A 27 -19.33 2.07 26.58
N VAL A 28 -19.18 0.79 26.26
CA VAL A 28 -18.39 0.34 25.12
C VAL A 28 -19.01 1.03 23.89
N THR A 29 -18.36 2.08 23.41
CA THR A 29 -18.74 2.75 22.17
C THR A 29 -18.33 1.87 21.02
N CYS A 30 -19.26 1.62 20.11
CA CYS A 30 -19.03 0.82 18.91
C CYS A 30 -17.88 1.41 18.10
N GLU A 31 -16.82 0.64 17.89
CA GLU A 31 -15.71 1.00 17.02
C GLU A 31 -16.08 0.53 15.62
N LEU A 32 -16.86 1.33 14.91
CA LEU A 32 -17.08 1.09 13.49
C LEU A 32 -15.86 1.64 12.73
N PRO A 33 -15.29 0.88 11.79
CA PRO A 33 -14.44 1.48 10.78
C PRO A 33 -15.19 2.64 10.14
N LEU A 34 -14.52 3.80 10.06
CA LEU A 34 -15.09 5.08 9.58
C LEU A 34 -15.66 5.00 8.16
N PHE A 35 -15.47 3.87 7.52
CA PHE A 35 -15.70 3.58 6.13
C PHE A 35 -16.97 2.75 5.90
N ILE A 36 -17.58 2.19 6.97
CA ILE A 36 -18.88 1.49 6.93
C ILE A 36 -20.04 2.48 6.72
N THR A 37 -19.80 3.79 6.89
CA THR A 37 -20.71 4.83 6.45
C THR A 37 -20.40 5.18 5.00
N THR A 38 -20.97 4.39 4.07
CA THR A 38 -20.93 4.55 2.60
C THR A 38 -19.51 4.70 2.01
N ALA A 39 -18.96 3.60 1.48
CA ALA A 39 -17.74 3.63 0.66
C ALA A 39 -18.00 4.51 -0.57
N THR A 40 -17.48 5.73 -0.54
CA THR A 40 -17.43 6.63 -1.69
C THR A 40 -16.20 6.25 -2.51
N GLU A 41 -16.37 6.12 -3.83
CA GLU A 41 -15.26 5.80 -4.73
C GLU A 41 -14.16 6.88 -4.60
N PRO A 42 -12.87 6.49 -4.45
CA PRO A 42 -11.78 7.44 -4.39
C PRO A 42 -11.60 8.18 -5.72
N ASN A 43 -11.09 9.41 -5.62
CA ASN A 43 -10.71 10.24 -6.74
C ASN A 43 -9.23 10.01 -7.07
N VAL A 44 -8.92 9.67 -8.30
CA VAL A 44 -7.54 9.48 -8.78
C VAL A 44 -7.31 10.35 -10.00
N LEU A 45 -6.42 11.33 -9.88
CA LEU A 45 -5.94 12.11 -11.00
C LEU A 45 -4.58 11.55 -11.43
N ILE A 46 -4.46 11.12 -12.69
CA ILE A 46 -3.22 10.60 -13.24
C ILE A 46 -2.56 11.66 -14.10
N LEU A 47 -1.31 12.01 -13.78
CA LEU A 47 -0.41 12.73 -14.66
C LEU A 47 0.46 11.71 -15.41
N LEU A 48 0.24 11.62 -16.71
CA LEU A 48 1.08 10.82 -17.60
C LEU A 48 2.05 11.74 -18.34
N ASP A 49 3.34 11.54 -18.12
CA ASP A 49 4.39 12.32 -18.77
C ASP A 49 4.30 12.22 -20.30
N ASN A 50 4.02 13.34 -20.94
CA ASN A 50 4.00 13.54 -22.38
C ASN A 50 5.15 14.45 -22.86
N SER A 51 6.25 14.47 -22.12
CA SER A 51 7.47 15.18 -22.49
C SER A 51 8.21 14.50 -23.63
N GLY A 52 9.12 15.23 -24.26
CA GLY A 52 9.88 14.73 -25.40
C GLY A 52 10.73 13.47 -25.10
N SER A 53 11.17 13.27 -23.85
CA SER A 53 11.96 12.10 -23.43
C SER A 53 11.17 10.80 -23.48
N MET A 54 9.84 10.87 -23.36
CA MET A 54 8.98 9.71 -23.48
C MET A 54 8.97 9.07 -24.89
N ASN A 55 9.55 9.73 -25.90
CA ASN A 55 9.84 9.11 -27.20
C ASN A 55 11.08 8.20 -27.20
N PHE A 56 11.80 8.08 -26.10
CA PHE A 56 13.02 7.26 -26.04
C PHE A 56 12.65 5.79 -26.10
N LEU A 57 13.52 5.00 -26.73
CA LEU A 57 13.33 3.55 -26.77
C LEU A 57 13.59 2.97 -25.38
N VAL A 58 12.71 2.08 -24.93
CA VAL A 58 12.88 1.34 -23.66
C VAL A 58 14.05 0.37 -23.77
N ASN A 59 14.12 -0.36 -24.89
CA ASN A 59 15.16 -1.33 -25.20
C ASN A 59 15.96 -0.88 -26.43
N PRO A 60 16.87 0.11 -26.31
CA PRO A 60 17.62 0.59 -27.46
C PRO A 60 18.51 -0.53 -28.04
N PRO A 61 18.56 -0.69 -29.38
CA PRO A 61 19.44 -1.68 -30.01
C PRO A 61 20.92 -1.44 -29.70
N ALA A 62 21.72 -2.51 -29.72
CA ALA A 62 23.16 -2.40 -29.54
C ALA A 62 23.79 -1.39 -30.53
N GLY A 63 24.48 -0.38 -29.98
CA GLY A 63 25.12 0.69 -30.75
C GLY A 63 24.25 1.94 -30.97
N PHE A 64 23.01 1.94 -30.48
CA PHE A 64 22.18 3.14 -30.35
C PHE A 64 22.14 3.61 -28.89
N ASP A 65 22.26 4.91 -28.69
CA ASP A 65 22.16 5.56 -27.38
C ASP A 65 21.15 6.71 -27.48
N ASN A 66 20.13 6.69 -26.62
CA ASN A 66 19.08 7.70 -26.57
C ASN A 66 19.62 9.12 -26.32
N TYR A 67 20.78 9.27 -25.70
CA TYR A 67 21.36 10.58 -25.35
C TYR A 67 22.37 11.10 -26.38
N THR A 68 22.78 10.26 -27.32
CA THR A 68 23.74 10.64 -28.37
C THR A 68 23.05 11.43 -29.49
N ASN A 69 23.66 12.54 -29.91
CA ASN A 69 23.24 13.28 -31.11
C ASN A 69 23.84 12.62 -32.37
N TYR A 70 22.97 12.06 -33.19
CA TYR A 70 23.28 11.48 -34.48
C TYR A 70 22.95 12.50 -35.57
N SER A 71 23.80 13.49 -35.79
CA SER A 71 23.47 14.60 -36.69
C SER A 71 23.08 14.18 -38.13
N PRO A 72 22.06 14.82 -38.74
CA PRO A 72 21.80 14.64 -40.17
C PRO A 72 22.90 15.29 -41.01
N SER A 73 23.07 14.81 -42.24
CA SER A 73 24.01 15.39 -43.22
C SER A 73 23.74 16.89 -43.45
N PRO A 74 24.78 17.74 -43.66
CA PRO A 74 24.62 19.18 -43.89
C PRO A 74 23.90 19.57 -45.19
N TRP A 75 23.54 18.61 -46.06
CA TRP A 75 22.78 18.85 -47.27
C TRP A 75 21.32 18.47 -47.07
N SER A 76 20.56 19.47 -46.61
CA SER A 76 19.10 19.52 -46.52
C SER A 76 18.45 18.53 -45.55
N ALA A 77 17.53 19.07 -44.74
CA ALA A 77 16.43 18.33 -44.14
C ALA A 77 15.75 17.48 -45.22
N GLY A 78 16.20 16.24 -45.38
CA GLY A 78 15.65 15.32 -46.35
C GLY A 78 14.25 14.98 -45.90
N ASN A 79 13.25 15.53 -46.60
CA ASN A 79 11.85 15.18 -46.44
C ASN A 79 11.74 13.66 -46.28
N LEU A 80 11.17 13.19 -45.17
CA LEU A 80 10.57 11.86 -45.11
C LEU A 80 9.52 11.83 -46.22
N ASP A 81 9.86 11.26 -47.37
CA ASP A 81 8.90 11.06 -48.45
C ASP A 81 8.03 9.87 -48.06
N ILE A 82 6.80 10.16 -47.63
CA ILE A 82 5.84 9.17 -47.15
C ILE A 82 4.99 8.74 -48.34
N SER A 83 5.30 7.57 -48.91
CA SER A 83 4.45 6.93 -49.91
C SER A 83 4.22 5.47 -49.52
N GLY A 84 2.99 5.16 -49.07
CA GLY A 84 2.58 3.79 -48.74
C GLY A 84 3.32 3.13 -47.56
N GLY A 85 3.82 3.90 -46.57
CA GLY A 85 4.54 3.36 -45.40
C GLY A 85 6.04 3.09 -45.63
N LEU A 86 6.57 3.44 -46.81
CA LEU A 86 7.99 3.43 -47.10
C LEU A 86 8.61 4.78 -46.76
N TYR A 87 9.69 4.77 -46.00
CA TYR A 87 10.43 5.96 -45.57
C TYR A 87 11.84 5.92 -46.17
N THR A 88 12.30 7.02 -46.78
CA THR A 88 13.60 7.10 -47.46
C THR A 88 14.46 8.23 -46.92
N LYS A 89 15.76 7.98 -46.73
CA LYS A 89 16.72 8.96 -46.20
C LYS A 89 18.08 8.88 -46.87
N TRP A 90 18.66 10.03 -47.18
CA TRP A 90 20.03 10.11 -47.71
C TRP A 90 21.06 10.01 -46.58
N CYS A 91 22.03 9.11 -46.73
CA CYS A 91 23.09 8.89 -45.75
C CYS A 91 24.46 9.25 -46.35
N SER A 92 25.04 10.37 -45.90
CA SER A 92 26.30 10.88 -46.47
C SER A 92 27.50 9.97 -46.25
N ASN A 93 27.52 9.27 -45.12
CA ASN A 93 28.52 8.25 -44.77
C ASN A 93 28.37 6.96 -45.61
N LEU A 94 27.21 6.72 -46.23
CA LEU A 94 26.96 5.61 -47.16
C LEU A 94 26.96 6.04 -48.63
N GLY A 95 26.99 7.35 -48.90
CA GLY A 95 26.94 7.91 -50.26
C GLY A 95 25.67 7.57 -51.06
N SER A 96 24.57 7.18 -50.39
CA SER A 96 23.35 6.67 -51.03
C SER A 96 22.08 6.90 -50.19
N ASN A 97 20.91 6.77 -50.82
CA ASN A 97 19.60 6.73 -50.14
C ASN A 97 19.35 5.33 -49.57
N VAL A 98 18.86 5.28 -48.33
CA VAL A 98 18.39 4.07 -47.65
C VAL A 98 16.89 4.18 -47.45
N SER A 99 16.14 3.15 -47.87
CA SER A 99 14.68 3.07 -47.68
C SER A 99 14.33 1.93 -46.73
N ARG A 100 13.46 2.18 -45.75
CA ARG A 100 12.96 1.17 -44.81
C ARG A 100 11.46 1.36 -44.57
N THR A 101 10.77 0.29 -44.21
CA THR A 101 9.37 0.32 -43.78
C THR A 101 9.36 0.47 -42.26
N LEU A 102 8.58 1.42 -41.74
CA LEU A 102 8.39 1.59 -40.30
C LEU A 102 6.90 1.52 -39.96
N PRO A 103 6.56 1.13 -38.73
CA PRO A 103 5.21 1.33 -38.19
C PRO A 103 4.83 2.81 -38.27
N ALA A 104 3.54 3.11 -38.38
CA ALA A 104 3.01 4.47 -38.31
C ALA A 104 3.08 5.02 -36.87
N LYS A 105 4.31 5.20 -36.36
CA LYS A 105 4.63 5.68 -35.01
C LYS A 105 5.51 6.92 -35.09
N GLY A 106 5.46 7.77 -34.06
CA GLY A 106 6.37 8.91 -33.90
C GLY A 106 7.72 8.44 -33.38
N PHE A 107 8.78 8.58 -34.17
CA PHE A 107 10.16 8.28 -33.73
C PHE A 107 10.99 9.56 -33.67
N ARG A 108 11.90 9.63 -32.70
CA ARG A 108 12.85 10.75 -32.61
C ARG A 108 13.74 10.81 -33.85
N GLY A 109 14.00 12.02 -34.33
CA GLY A 109 14.88 12.26 -35.49
C GLY A 109 16.27 11.62 -35.34
N GLU A 110 16.81 11.58 -34.11
CA GLU A 110 18.11 10.98 -33.79
C GLU A 110 18.13 9.45 -33.99
N PHE A 111 17.10 8.75 -33.50
CA PHE A 111 16.94 7.33 -33.80
C PHE A 111 16.82 7.10 -35.31
N LEU A 112 16.03 7.92 -36.00
CA LEU A 112 15.91 7.84 -37.46
C LEU A 112 17.21 8.22 -38.18
N ASN A 113 18.11 9.02 -37.61
CA ASN A 113 19.42 9.30 -38.18
C ASN A 113 20.32 8.07 -38.06
N TRP A 114 20.39 7.47 -36.87
CA TRP A 114 21.18 6.26 -36.61
C TRP A 114 20.65 5.03 -37.38
N PHE A 115 19.34 4.76 -37.34
CA PHE A 115 18.73 3.58 -37.92
C PHE A 115 18.87 3.49 -39.45
N TYR A 116 18.82 4.63 -40.14
CA TYR A 116 19.03 4.67 -41.58
C TYR A 116 20.50 4.69 -41.96
N CYS A 117 21.32 5.44 -41.23
CA CYS A 117 22.66 5.76 -41.70
C CYS A 117 23.79 5.02 -41.00
N GLN A 118 23.53 4.36 -39.87
CA GLN A 118 24.56 3.67 -39.08
C GLN A 118 24.20 2.21 -38.75
N TYR A 119 22.91 1.87 -38.64
CA TYR A 119 22.48 0.50 -38.36
C TYR A 119 22.72 -0.46 -39.54
N SER A 120 23.37 -1.58 -39.25
CA SER A 120 23.79 -2.60 -40.23
C SER A 120 23.13 -3.98 -40.07
N GLY A 121 22.24 -4.14 -39.06
CA GLY A 121 21.48 -5.37 -38.82
C GLY A 121 20.16 -5.47 -39.60
N ASP A 122 19.37 -6.52 -39.33
CA ASP A 122 18.03 -6.68 -39.90
C ASP A 122 17.08 -5.64 -39.28
N PRO A 123 16.48 -4.73 -40.07
CA PRO A 123 15.55 -3.74 -39.54
C PRO A 123 14.31 -4.32 -38.83
N ASN A 124 13.99 -5.60 -39.02
CA ASN A 124 12.91 -6.27 -38.30
C ASN A 124 13.30 -6.76 -36.90
N ASP A 125 14.60 -6.80 -36.58
CA ASP A 125 15.11 -7.24 -35.27
C ASP A 125 15.19 -6.09 -34.24
N VAL A 126 14.70 -4.90 -34.61
CA VAL A 126 14.72 -3.72 -33.74
C VAL A 126 13.39 -3.59 -33.01
N ASP A 127 13.44 -3.69 -31.69
CA ASP A 127 12.33 -3.30 -30.83
C ASP A 127 12.12 -1.77 -30.93
N LEU A 128 10.95 -1.39 -31.42
CA LEU A 128 10.56 0.00 -31.68
C LEU A 128 9.62 0.54 -30.60
N THR A 129 9.61 -0.09 -29.43
CA THR A 129 8.75 0.29 -28.31
C THR A 129 9.36 1.49 -27.57
N THR A 130 8.64 2.61 -27.57
CA THR A 130 9.01 3.82 -26.85
C THR A 130 8.53 3.77 -25.40
N ARG A 131 9.08 4.65 -24.54
CA ARG A 131 8.60 4.78 -23.16
C ARG A 131 7.11 5.16 -23.12
N TRP A 132 6.69 6.06 -24.01
CA TRP A 132 5.30 6.45 -24.19
C TRP A 132 4.40 5.27 -24.57
N ASP A 133 4.81 4.42 -25.52
CA ASP A 133 4.03 3.25 -25.92
C ASP A 133 3.74 2.32 -24.72
N VAL A 134 4.75 2.12 -23.88
CA VAL A 134 4.65 1.29 -22.66
C VAL A 134 3.74 1.95 -21.62
N ALA A 135 3.96 3.23 -21.32
CA ALA A 135 3.20 3.95 -20.32
C ALA A 135 1.72 4.07 -20.70
N LYS A 136 1.45 4.34 -21.97
CA LYS A 136 0.10 4.33 -22.55
C LYS A 136 -0.59 2.98 -22.39
N ASP A 137 0.06 1.88 -22.76
CA ASP A 137 -0.54 0.54 -22.68
C ASP A 137 -0.82 0.18 -21.20
N ALA A 138 0.15 0.41 -20.32
CA ALA A 138 0.03 0.13 -18.89
C ALA A 138 -1.10 0.95 -18.23
N THR A 139 -1.17 2.26 -18.48
CA THR A 139 -2.25 3.12 -17.95
C THR A 139 -3.62 2.75 -18.56
N THR A 140 -3.67 2.36 -19.83
CA THR A 140 -4.91 1.90 -20.48
C THR A 140 -5.42 0.59 -19.86
N GLN A 141 -4.52 -0.36 -19.61
CA GLN A 141 -4.84 -1.62 -18.95
C GLN A 141 -5.35 -1.37 -17.52
N LEU A 142 -4.68 -0.49 -16.78
CA LEU A 142 -5.07 -0.07 -15.44
C LEU A 142 -6.51 0.48 -15.40
N ILE A 143 -6.80 1.48 -16.24
CA ILE A 143 -8.12 2.13 -16.28
C ILE A 143 -9.22 1.13 -16.65
N ASN A 144 -8.95 0.26 -17.62
CA ASN A 144 -9.93 -0.74 -18.05
C ASN A 144 -10.16 -1.83 -17.00
N GLY A 145 -9.10 -2.32 -16.37
CA GLY A 145 -9.12 -3.39 -15.37
C GLY A 145 -9.66 -2.95 -14.00
N THR A 146 -9.65 -1.66 -13.69
CA THR A 146 -10.03 -1.15 -12.36
C THR A 146 -11.47 -0.67 -12.31
N ASN A 147 -12.24 -1.12 -11.31
CA ASN A 147 -13.60 -0.63 -11.03
C ASN A 147 -13.67 -0.07 -9.61
N GLY A 148 -14.66 0.78 -9.32
CA GLY A 148 -14.84 1.37 -7.99
C GLY A 148 -13.87 2.51 -7.69
N VAL A 149 -13.28 3.12 -8.73
CA VAL A 149 -12.36 4.26 -8.66
C VAL A 149 -12.77 5.29 -9.71
N ARG A 150 -12.73 6.58 -9.34
CA ARG A 150 -13.00 7.69 -10.25
C ARG A 150 -11.68 8.19 -10.81
N PHE A 151 -11.38 7.87 -12.06
CA PHE A 151 -10.17 8.33 -12.74
C PHE A 151 -10.38 9.66 -13.45
N GLY A 152 -9.35 10.49 -13.46
CA GLY A 152 -9.17 11.65 -14.35
C GLY A 152 -7.76 11.65 -14.92
N MET A 153 -7.54 12.41 -15.99
CA MET A 153 -6.25 12.54 -16.66
C MET A 153 -5.76 13.99 -16.68
N MET A 154 -4.45 14.15 -16.54
CA MET A 154 -3.73 15.41 -16.68
C MET A 154 -2.52 15.20 -17.60
N HIS A 155 -2.21 16.22 -18.40
CA HIS A 155 -1.03 16.27 -19.26
C HIS A 155 -0.26 17.56 -19.06
N PHE A 156 1.01 17.57 -19.43
CA PHE A 156 1.80 18.80 -19.47
C PHE A 156 1.32 19.73 -20.58
N ASN A 157 1.37 21.03 -20.30
CA ASN A 157 1.03 22.10 -21.23
C ASN A 157 2.31 22.74 -21.79
N SER A 158 3.02 22.00 -22.63
CA SER A 158 4.28 22.42 -23.23
C SER A 158 5.34 22.80 -22.18
N SER A 159 5.44 24.08 -21.81
CA SER A 159 6.44 24.62 -20.87
C SER A 159 5.80 25.45 -19.75
N ASN A 160 4.49 25.35 -19.54
CA ASN A 160 3.75 26.15 -18.54
C ASN A 160 2.80 25.22 -17.77
N GLY A 161 3.32 24.49 -16.79
CA GLY A 161 2.57 23.54 -15.98
C GLY A 161 1.79 22.50 -16.79
N GLY A 162 0.56 22.22 -16.35
CA GLY A 162 -0.29 21.21 -16.94
C GLY A 162 -1.75 21.64 -17.11
N TYR A 163 -2.57 20.69 -17.55
CA TYR A 163 -4.01 20.91 -17.66
C TYR A 163 -4.77 19.60 -17.45
N ILE A 164 -5.95 19.71 -16.86
CA ILE A 164 -6.87 18.58 -16.73
C ILE A 164 -7.40 18.25 -18.13
N ALA A 165 -6.96 17.10 -18.65
CA ALA A 165 -7.39 16.60 -19.95
C ALA A 165 -8.78 15.99 -19.84
N GLU A 166 -8.97 15.14 -18.84
CA GLU A 166 -10.24 14.51 -18.52
C GLU A 166 -10.54 14.67 -17.02
N PRO A 167 -11.73 15.17 -16.64
CA PRO A 167 -12.06 15.37 -15.23
C PRO A 167 -12.19 14.03 -14.50
N VAL A 168 -11.92 14.02 -13.20
CA VAL A 168 -12.11 12.85 -12.35
C VAL A 168 -13.57 12.39 -12.36
N GLY A 169 -13.78 11.14 -12.78
CA GLY A 169 -15.09 10.54 -13.05
C GLY A 169 -15.50 10.57 -14.52
N ALA A 170 -14.60 10.94 -15.43
CA ALA A 170 -14.78 10.76 -16.87
C ALA A 170 -14.99 9.28 -17.23
N SER A 171 -15.57 9.02 -18.41
CA SER A 171 -15.80 7.65 -18.84
C SER A 171 -14.47 6.98 -19.22
N LYS A 172 -14.35 5.67 -18.98
CA LYS A 172 -13.18 4.89 -19.42
C LYS A 172 -12.88 5.07 -20.92
N ALA A 173 -13.93 5.22 -21.73
CA ALA A 173 -13.77 5.42 -23.17
C ALA A 173 -13.14 6.79 -23.50
N ASP A 174 -13.52 7.84 -22.77
CA ASP A 174 -12.95 9.19 -22.96
C ASP A 174 -11.50 9.23 -22.49
N LEU A 175 -11.21 8.64 -21.32
CA LEU A 175 -9.84 8.53 -20.79
C LEU A 175 -8.90 7.79 -21.76
N VAL A 176 -9.35 6.66 -22.33
CA VAL A 176 -8.55 5.91 -23.31
C VAL A 176 -8.38 6.68 -24.62
N ALA A 177 -9.44 7.36 -25.09
CA ALA A 177 -9.37 8.17 -26.30
C ALA A 177 -8.43 9.38 -26.16
N ASP A 178 -8.38 9.99 -24.97
CA ASP A 178 -7.45 11.06 -24.64
C ASP A 178 -6.00 10.58 -24.65
N ILE A 179 -5.69 9.49 -23.93
CA ILE A 179 -4.36 8.85 -23.96
C ILE A 179 -3.96 8.47 -25.41
N ASP A 180 -4.90 7.98 -26.21
CA ASP A 180 -4.68 7.65 -27.62
C ASP A 180 -4.32 8.87 -28.49
N GLY A 181 -4.83 10.05 -28.14
CA GLY A 181 -4.69 11.29 -28.88
C GLY A 181 -3.44 12.11 -28.55
N VAL A 182 -2.74 11.79 -27.45
CA VAL A 182 -1.56 12.54 -27.00
C VAL A 182 -0.29 12.12 -27.71
N PHE A 183 0.51 13.12 -28.08
CA PHE A 183 1.85 12.93 -28.62
C PHE A 183 2.88 13.52 -27.64
N PRO A 184 3.89 12.74 -27.23
CA PRO A 184 4.90 13.21 -26.30
C PRO A 184 5.82 14.24 -26.97
N ASN A 185 5.67 15.52 -26.66
CA ASN A 185 6.46 16.60 -27.26
C ASN A 185 6.62 17.84 -26.36
N THR A 186 6.32 17.73 -25.07
CA THR A 186 6.40 18.83 -24.10
C THR A 186 7.72 18.83 -23.33
N TRP A 187 7.85 19.77 -22.41
CA TRP A 187 8.80 19.72 -21.29
C TRP A 187 8.17 18.96 -20.11
N THR A 188 8.89 18.90 -18.98
CA THR A 188 8.50 18.18 -17.76
C THR A 188 8.26 19.15 -16.59
N PRO A 189 7.28 20.07 -16.67
CA PRO A 189 7.02 21.09 -15.63
C PRO A 189 6.26 20.51 -14.42
N LEU A 190 6.92 19.64 -13.64
CA LEU A 190 6.29 18.83 -12.60
C LEU A 190 5.67 19.65 -11.45
N GLY A 191 6.39 20.61 -10.88
CA GLY A 191 5.90 21.45 -9.79
C GLY A 191 4.75 22.36 -10.21
N GLU A 192 4.86 23.01 -11.37
CA GLU A 192 3.77 23.83 -11.93
C GLU A 192 2.52 22.97 -12.20
N THR A 193 2.70 21.74 -12.71
CA THR A 193 1.62 20.79 -12.96
C THR A 193 0.97 20.30 -11.66
N ALA A 194 1.74 20.07 -10.61
CA ALA A 194 1.21 19.74 -9.30
C ALA A 194 0.39 20.91 -8.72
N GLU A 195 0.79 22.17 -8.98
CA GLU A 195 0.00 23.34 -8.57
C GLU A 195 -1.33 23.42 -9.34
N ASP A 196 -1.32 23.12 -10.63
CA ASP A 196 -2.56 23.03 -11.43
C ASP A 196 -3.50 21.91 -10.92
N ALA A 197 -2.95 20.78 -10.46
CA ALA A 197 -3.69 19.70 -9.82
C ALA A 197 -4.26 20.14 -8.45
N LEU A 198 -3.47 20.83 -7.63
CA LEU A 198 -3.90 21.45 -6.37
C LEU A 198 -5.10 22.38 -6.60
N GLU A 199 -5.02 23.28 -7.58
CA GLU A 199 -6.12 24.20 -7.88
C GLU A 199 -7.34 23.48 -8.48
N TYR A 200 -7.16 22.36 -9.17
CA TYR A 200 -8.27 21.49 -9.58
C TYR A 200 -8.97 20.85 -8.39
N PHE A 201 -8.23 20.26 -7.43
CA PHE A 201 -8.83 19.69 -6.23
C PHE A 201 -9.55 20.73 -5.38
N LYS A 202 -9.04 21.97 -5.31
CA LYS A 202 -9.71 23.10 -4.66
C LYS A 202 -10.92 23.66 -5.43
N GLY A 203 -11.10 23.27 -6.69
CA GLY A 203 -12.18 23.75 -7.56
C GLY A 203 -11.94 25.14 -8.16
N ASN A 204 -10.68 25.59 -8.20
CA ASN A 204 -10.24 26.90 -8.68
C ASN A 204 -9.63 26.88 -10.09
N ASN A 205 -9.43 25.70 -10.70
CA ASN A 205 -8.84 25.55 -12.04
C ASN A 205 -9.66 26.25 -13.17
N GLY A 206 -10.94 26.55 -12.93
CA GLY A 206 -11.79 27.33 -13.85
C GLY A 206 -12.40 26.55 -15.01
N SER A 207 -11.82 25.39 -15.38
CA SER A 207 -12.35 24.51 -16.44
C SER A 207 -13.30 23.43 -15.91
N TYR A 208 -13.02 22.92 -14.70
CA TYR A 208 -13.79 21.84 -14.07
C TYR A 208 -14.05 22.17 -12.59
N ALA A 209 -15.15 21.64 -12.07
CA ALA A 209 -15.44 21.69 -10.64
C ALA A 209 -14.49 20.75 -9.87
N SER A 210 -14.32 21.01 -8.57
CA SER A 210 -13.60 20.10 -7.68
C SER A 210 -14.15 18.68 -7.79
N PRO A 211 -13.28 17.66 -7.83
CA PRO A 211 -13.71 16.27 -7.88
C PRO A 211 -14.21 15.75 -6.53
N ILE A 212 -13.94 16.48 -5.44
CA ILE A 212 -14.33 16.13 -4.07
C ILE A 212 -15.83 16.33 -3.91
N GLN A 213 -16.54 15.23 -3.66
CA GLN A 213 -18.00 15.20 -3.58
C GLN A 213 -18.52 14.82 -2.20
N GLU A 214 -17.70 14.22 -1.33
CA GLU A 214 -18.11 13.65 -0.04
C GLU A 214 -17.02 13.81 1.04
N THR A 215 -17.42 13.87 2.30
CA THR A 215 -16.54 14.02 3.48
C THR A 215 -15.44 12.96 3.62
N CYS A 216 -15.74 11.71 3.24
CA CYS A 216 -14.80 10.59 3.39
C CYS A 216 -14.14 10.16 2.06
N GLN A 217 -14.29 10.95 1.00
CA GLN A 217 -13.72 10.62 -0.30
C GLN A 217 -12.21 10.85 -0.28
N LYS A 218 -11.45 9.78 -0.52
CA LYS A 218 -10.01 9.84 -0.65
C LYS A 218 -9.62 10.42 -2.01
N ASN A 219 -8.59 11.26 -2.02
CA ASN A 219 -8.09 11.93 -3.21
C ASN A 219 -6.63 11.55 -3.42
N PHE A 220 -6.30 11.20 -4.65
CA PHE A 220 -4.99 10.71 -5.04
C PHE A 220 -4.50 11.43 -6.29
N PHE A 221 -3.21 11.73 -6.30
CA PHE A 221 -2.49 12.21 -7.47
C PHE A 221 -1.41 11.20 -7.83
N VAL A 222 -1.43 10.67 -9.04
CA VAL A 222 -0.47 9.66 -9.50
C VAL A 222 0.36 10.25 -10.61
N ILE A 223 1.66 10.36 -10.39
CA ILE A 223 2.61 10.91 -11.35
C ILE A 223 3.36 9.73 -12.00
N VAL A 224 3.35 9.65 -13.32
CA VAL A 224 4.18 8.72 -14.09
C VAL A 224 5.10 9.56 -14.97
N THR A 225 6.40 9.55 -14.68
CA THR A 225 7.39 10.43 -15.34
C THR A 225 8.69 9.69 -15.66
N ASP A 226 9.34 10.07 -16.77
CA ASP A 226 10.66 9.53 -17.16
C ASP A 226 11.81 10.52 -16.97
N GLY A 227 11.54 11.64 -16.30
CA GLY A 227 12.49 12.74 -16.16
C GLY A 227 12.31 13.59 -14.90
N GLU A 228 13.38 14.33 -14.62
CA GLU A 228 13.41 15.41 -13.63
C GLU A 228 12.65 16.64 -14.12
N PRO A 229 12.25 17.56 -13.21
CA PRO A 229 11.60 18.79 -13.57
C PRO A 229 12.38 19.63 -14.60
N THR A 230 11.70 20.13 -15.63
CA THR A 230 12.25 21.08 -16.62
C THR A 230 11.22 22.11 -17.02
N GLN A 231 11.66 23.36 -17.25
CA GLN A 231 10.75 24.51 -17.45
C GLN A 231 9.73 24.64 -16.30
N ASP A 232 10.22 24.62 -15.06
CA ASP A 232 9.41 24.40 -13.86
C ASP A 232 9.70 25.45 -12.77
N LEU A 233 9.71 26.74 -13.12
CA LEU A 233 10.09 27.82 -12.20
C LEU A 233 8.92 28.70 -11.76
N SER A 234 7.72 28.45 -12.30
CA SER A 234 6.57 29.35 -12.19
C SER A 234 5.59 28.94 -11.09
N VAL A 235 6.01 28.09 -10.15
CA VAL A 235 5.21 27.72 -8.97
C VAL A 235 4.96 28.95 -8.10
N SER A 236 3.76 29.09 -7.53
CA SER A 236 3.41 30.20 -6.65
C SER A 236 4.34 30.29 -5.43
N SER A 237 4.80 31.50 -5.10
CA SER A 237 5.82 31.74 -4.06
C SER A 237 5.49 31.23 -2.65
N TYR A 238 4.22 30.93 -2.35
CA TYR A 238 3.83 30.38 -1.04
C TYR A 238 3.99 28.85 -0.96
N LEU A 239 4.28 28.21 -2.09
CA LEU A 239 4.50 26.77 -2.26
C LEU A 239 5.96 26.43 -2.59
N GLN A 240 6.87 27.40 -2.66
CA GLN A 240 8.24 27.22 -3.17
C GLN A 240 9.28 26.81 -2.09
N ASP A 241 8.86 26.59 -0.84
CA ASP A 241 9.70 26.18 0.32
C ASP A 241 8.73 25.88 1.48
N TYR A 242 7.65 25.17 1.17
CA TYR A 242 6.55 24.92 2.10
C TYR A 242 6.93 23.87 3.14
N ASP A 243 7.76 22.89 2.80
CA ASP A 243 8.24 21.87 3.72
C ASP A 243 9.43 22.33 4.59
N ASN A 244 10.10 23.42 4.20
CA ASN A 244 11.26 24.05 4.84
C ASN A 244 12.53 23.18 4.85
N ASP A 245 12.75 22.38 3.82
CA ASP A 245 13.96 21.58 3.67
C ASP A 245 15.19 22.41 3.22
N GLY A 246 14.95 23.58 2.63
CA GLY A 246 15.95 24.56 2.20
C GLY A 246 16.69 24.19 0.90
N ASN A 247 16.14 23.28 0.09
CA ASN A 247 16.71 22.88 -1.19
C ASN A 247 16.23 23.76 -2.36
N ASP A 248 15.30 24.69 -2.16
CA ASP A 248 14.63 25.46 -3.21
C ASP A 248 15.43 26.60 -3.91
N PRO A 249 15.31 26.75 -5.25
CA PRO A 249 14.68 25.86 -6.24
C PRO A 249 15.57 24.66 -6.63
N GLY A 250 16.69 24.43 -5.94
CA GLY A 250 17.64 23.39 -6.27
C GLY A 250 18.61 23.76 -7.39
N THR A 251 19.42 22.79 -7.81
CA THR A 251 20.31 22.91 -8.98
C THR A 251 19.86 21.92 -10.05
N TYR A 252 19.07 22.41 -10.99
CA TYR A 252 18.48 21.62 -12.07
C TYR A 252 18.86 22.15 -13.45
N ASP A 253 18.94 21.24 -14.42
CA ASP A 253 19.13 21.59 -15.82
C ASP A 253 17.85 22.15 -16.44
N SER A 254 17.97 22.82 -17.59
CA SER A 254 16.84 23.26 -18.44
C SER A 254 15.75 24.06 -17.70
N SER A 255 16.15 24.85 -16.71
CA SER A 255 15.22 25.63 -15.87
C SER A 255 14.22 24.77 -15.10
N GLY A 256 14.66 23.63 -14.57
CA GLY A 256 13.92 22.85 -13.57
C GLY A 256 13.96 23.46 -12.17
N SER A 257 13.23 22.85 -11.24
CA SER A 257 13.23 23.19 -9.83
C SER A 257 12.97 21.97 -8.93
N ASP A 258 13.08 22.18 -7.62
CA ASP A 258 12.71 21.22 -6.58
C ASP A 258 11.24 21.32 -6.14
N TYR A 259 10.47 22.31 -6.62
CA TYR A 259 9.17 22.69 -6.04
C TYR A 259 8.07 21.62 -6.05
N LEU A 260 8.27 20.48 -6.71
CA LEU A 260 7.27 19.42 -6.78
C LEU A 260 6.92 18.88 -5.38
N ASP A 261 7.92 18.61 -4.56
CA ASP A 261 7.75 17.98 -3.25
C ASP A 261 7.05 18.90 -2.24
N ASP A 262 7.31 20.20 -2.30
CA ASP A 262 6.60 21.22 -1.55
C ASP A 262 5.11 21.31 -1.89
N VAL A 263 4.80 21.32 -3.19
CA VAL A 263 3.41 21.44 -3.65
C VAL A 263 2.61 20.22 -3.19
N VAL A 264 3.18 19.03 -3.32
CA VAL A 264 2.51 17.79 -2.88
C VAL A 264 2.50 17.66 -1.35
N TYR A 265 3.50 18.20 -0.65
CA TYR A 265 3.46 18.36 0.81
C TYR A 265 2.29 19.26 1.22
N TYR A 266 2.11 20.41 0.56
CA TYR A 266 0.97 21.29 0.79
C TYR A 266 -0.36 20.56 0.56
N MET A 267 -0.49 19.86 -0.57
CA MET A 267 -1.68 19.08 -0.92
C MET A 267 -2.01 18.00 0.12
N ASN A 268 -1.00 17.45 0.78
CA ASN A 268 -1.17 16.42 1.79
C ASN A 268 -1.50 16.98 3.19
N GLN A 269 -0.91 18.12 3.57
CA GLN A 269 -1.06 18.70 4.91
C GLN A 269 -2.30 19.59 5.05
N ASN A 270 -2.82 20.12 3.94
CA ASN A 270 -3.91 21.09 3.95
C ASN A 270 -5.22 20.48 3.45
N ASP A 271 -6.32 21.10 3.88
CA ASP A 271 -7.65 20.75 3.42
C ASP A 271 -7.93 21.38 2.04
N MET A 272 -8.23 20.55 1.05
CA MET A 272 -8.58 21.01 -0.29
C MET A 272 -10.03 21.48 -0.40
N SER A 273 -10.90 21.18 0.57
CA SER A 273 -12.31 21.58 0.49
C SER A 273 -12.96 21.85 1.85
N SER A 274 -13.01 23.13 2.22
CA SER A 274 -13.77 23.59 3.40
C SER A 274 -15.29 23.34 3.36
N THR A 275 -15.81 22.75 2.28
CA THR A 275 -17.24 22.41 2.14
C THR A 275 -17.61 21.18 2.97
N TYR A 276 -16.65 20.29 3.23
CA TYR A 276 -16.88 19.02 3.91
C TYR A 276 -16.18 19.00 5.26
N ASP A 277 -16.75 18.30 6.24
CA ASP A 277 -16.10 18.14 7.53
C ASP A 277 -14.80 17.34 7.41
N GLY A 278 -13.76 17.69 8.16
CA GLY A 278 -12.47 17.00 8.15
C GLY A 278 -11.44 17.68 7.24
N VAL A 279 -10.43 16.91 6.81
CA VAL A 279 -9.38 17.36 5.90
C VAL A 279 -9.46 16.50 4.65
N GLN A 280 -9.77 17.10 3.51
CA GLN A 280 -9.76 16.44 2.21
C GLN A 280 -8.39 16.62 1.56
N ASN A 281 -7.38 16.02 2.16
CA ASN A 281 -6.03 16.03 1.62
C ASN A 281 -5.91 15.15 0.36
N VAL A 282 -4.81 15.35 -0.38
CA VAL A 282 -4.43 14.52 -1.53
C VAL A 282 -3.17 13.74 -1.19
N ILE A 283 -3.16 12.44 -1.53
CA ILE A 283 -2.00 11.56 -1.39
C ILE A 283 -1.35 11.40 -2.76
N THR A 284 -0.03 11.59 -2.83
CA THR A 284 0.69 11.59 -4.11
C THR A 284 1.59 10.37 -4.26
N TYR A 285 1.34 9.55 -5.29
CA TYR A 285 2.24 8.47 -5.71
C TYR A 285 3.08 8.91 -6.89
N VAL A 286 4.32 8.43 -6.95
CA VAL A 286 5.24 8.77 -8.02
C VAL A 286 5.85 7.50 -8.60
N ILE A 287 5.71 7.33 -9.91
CA ILE A 287 6.32 6.24 -10.66
C ILE A 287 7.39 6.85 -11.57
N GLY A 288 8.65 6.58 -11.24
CA GLY A 288 9.78 6.88 -12.09
C GLY A 288 9.91 5.80 -13.16
N PHE A 289 9.82 6.16 -14.43
CA PHE A 289 10.01 5.23 -15.53
C PHE A 289 11.37 5.43 -16.20
N ASN A 290 12.29 4.51 -15.89
CA ASN A 290 13.65 4.51 -16.41
C ASN A 290 14.40 5.83 -16.09
N VAL A 291 14.14 6.33 -14.88
CA VAL A 291 14.72 7.52 -14.24
C VAL A 291 14.92 7.23 -12.75
N ASP A 292 15.99 7.74 -12.16
CA ASP A 292 16.22 7.69 -10.72
C ASP A 292 16.61 9.09 -10.24
N ALA A 293 15.63 9.81 -9.72
CA ALA A 293 15.74 11.22 -9.36
C ALA A 293 15.28 11.44 -7.92
N GLY A 294 16.11 12.12 -7.12
CA GLY A 294 15.85 12.35 -5.69
C GLY A 294 14.51 13.01 -5.43
N ILE A 295 14.23 14.10 -6.15
CA ILE A 295 12.98 14.85 -6.07
C ILE A 295 11.71 13.99 -6.28
N LEU A 296 11.77 12.93 -7.10
CA LEU A 296 10.62 12.05 -7.29
C LEU A 296 10.34 11.20 -6.05
N SER A 297 11.40 10.76 -5.37
CA SER A 297 11.28 10.04 -4.10
C SER A 297 10.88 10.94 -2.94
N ASP A 298 11.41 12.16 -2.90
CA ASP A 298 11.09 13.17 -1.89
C ASP A 298 9.62 13.62 -2.03
N ALA A 299 9.16 13.86 -3.26
CA ALA A 299 7.76 14.18 -3.56
C ALA A 299 6.79 13.07 -3.13
N ALA A 300 7.10 11.80 -3.38
CA ALA A 300 6.25 10.71 -2.90
C ALA A 300 6.19 10.65 -1.36
N ALA A 301 7.34 10.84 -0.69
CA ALA A 301 7.41 10.85 0.77
C ALA A 301 6.62 12.01 1.37
N ASN A 302 6.78 13.22 0.83
CA ASN A 302 6.06 14.43 1.23
C ASN A 302 4.55 14.34 0.92
N GLY A 303 4.19 13.68 -0.17
CA GLY A 303 2.81 13.37 -0.54
C GLY A 303 2.16 12.21 0.25
N GLN A 304 2.90 11.55 1.15
CA GLN A 304 2.53 10.31 1.86
C GLN A 304 2.12 9.14 0.95
N GLY A 305 2.60 9.10 -0.29
CA GLY A 305 2.45 7.95 -1.18
C GLY A 305 3.74 7.14 -1.27
N GLU A 306 3.81 6.28 -2.30
CA GLU A 306 4.97 5.44 -2.57
C GLU A 306 5.68 5.88 -3.85
N TYR A 307 7.01 5.83 -3.83
CA TYR A 307 7.85 5.96 -5.02
C TYR A 307 8.23 4.58 -5.54
N ILE A 308 7.86 4.31 -6.80
CA ILE A 308 8.20 3.05 -7.46
C ILE A 308 8.99 3.35 -8.73
N ASN A 309 10.13 2.69 -8.90
CA ASN A 309 10.92 2.80 -10.11
C ASN A 309 10.68 1.59 -11.01
N ALA A 310 10.46 1.84 -12.29
CA ALA A 310 10.23 0.83 -13.31
C ALA A 310 11.19 1.02 -14.48
N TYR A 311 11.81 -0.04 -15.00
CA TYR A 311 12.77 0.06 -16.10
C TYR A 311 12.25 -0.55 -17.41
N ASN A 312 11.14 -1.28 -17.36
CA ASN A 312 10.54 -1.93 -18.51
C ASN A 312 9.00 -1.98 -18.39
N ALA A 313 8.35 -2.54 -19.41
CA ALA A 313 6.90 -2.60 -19.48
C ALA A 313 6.24 -3.43 -18.39
N SER A 314 6.84 -4.57 -18.02
CA SER A 314 6.31 -5.41 -16.94
C SER A 314 6.34 -4.64 -15.62
N GLU A 315 7.49 -4.05 -15.30
CA GLU A 315 7.66 -3.31 -14.05
C GLU A 315 6.78 -2.06 -13.97
N LEU A 316 6.50 -1.40 -15.11
CA LEU A 316 5.60 -0.24 -15.11
C LEU A 316 4.14 -0.65 -14.86
N VAL A 317 3.71 -1.78 -15.43
CA VAL A 317 2.40 -2.37 -15.13
C VAL A 317 2.32 -2.76 -13.66
N ASP A 318 3.32 -3.48 -13.14
CA ASP A 318 3.38 -3.90 -11.73
C ASP A 318 3.36 -2.69 -10.77
N ALA A 319 4.06 -1.60 -11.11
CA ALA A 319 4.07 -0.36 -10.34
C ALA A 319 2.68 0.30 -10.30
N LEU A 320 2.03 0.44 -11.46
CA LEU A 320 0.69 1.00 -11.55
C LEU A 320 -0.36 0.14 -10.83
N GLU A 321 -0.25 -1.18 -10.95
CA GLU A 321 -1.11 -2.12 -10.22
C GLU A 321 -0.88 -2.03 -8.71
N THR A 322 0.35 -1.89 -8.24
CA THR A 322 0.68 -1.70 -6.82
C THR A 322 0.07 -0.41 -6.30
N VAL A 323 0.24 0.71 -7.02
CA VAL A 323 -0.34 2.01 -6.66
C VAL A 323 -1.86 1.92 -6.60
N VAL A 324 -2.51 1.33 -7.61
CA VAL A 324 -3.97 1.23 -7.61
C VAL A 324 -4.47 0.23 -6.57
N ALA A 325 -3.76 -0.86 -6.31
CA ALA A 325 -4.09 -1.77 -5.21
C ALA A 325 -4.03 -1.03 -3.87
N ASP A 326 -3.03 -0.18 -3.64
CA ASP A 326 -2.95 0.62 -2.42
C ASP A 326 -4.04 1.69 -2.37
N ILE A 327 -4.34 2.39 -3.47
CA ILE A 327 -5.47 3.32 -3.60
C ILE A 327 -6.80 2.62 -3.29
N ILE A 328 -6.99 1.41 -3.80
CA ILE A 328 -8.15 0.57 -3.49
C ILE A 328 -8.08 0.10 -2.04
N ASN A 329 -6.93 -0.21 -1.44
CA ASN A 329 -6.87 -0.54 -0.01
C ASN A 329 -7.21 0.68 0.86
N GLN A 330 -6.83 1.89 0.43
CA GLN A 330 -7.07 3.14 1.14
C GLN A 330 -8.49 3.71 0.90
N GLY A 331 -9.07 3.46 -0.28
CA GLY A 331 -10.43 3.87 -0.67
C GLY A 331 -11.48 2.80 -0.45
N SER A 332 -11.11 1.51 -0.53
CA SER A 332 -11.96 0.40 -0.16
C SER A 332 -11.96 0.26 1.35
N SER A 333 -13.17 0.38 1.81
CA SER A 333 -13.57 0.40 3.18
C SER A 333 -13.65 -1.06 3.66
N GLY A 334 -12.53 -1.80 3.67
CA GLY A 334 -12.42 -3.10 4.34
C GLY A 334 -11.80 -4.30 3.61
N GLY A 335 -10.81 -4.14 2.72
CA GLY A 335 -10.05 -5.28 2.20
C GLY A 335 -8.55 -4.98 2.12
N ALA A 336 -7.71 -5.85 2.68
CA ALA A 336 -6.26 -5.74 2.64
C ALA A 336 -5.68 -6.82 1.71
N VAL A 337 -4.80 -6.44 0.80
CA VAL A 337 -4.29 -7.33 -0.28
C VAL A 337 -2.81 -7.69 -0.05
N ALA A 338 -2.41 -8.91 -0.42
CA ALA A 338 -1.02 -9.36 -0.51
C ALA A 338 -0.80 -10.15 -1.80
N VAL A 339 0.28 -9.83 -2.53
CA VAL A 339 0.65 -10.50 -3.78
C VAL A 339 1.77 -11.51 -3.51
N LEU A 340 1.66 -12.70 -4.08
CA LEU A 340 2.72 -13.71 -4.11
C LEU A 340 3.06 -14.04 -5.57
N THR A 341 4.30 -13.74 -5.99
CA THR A 341 4.85 -14.23 -7.26
C THR A 341 5.83 -15.38 -7.03
N THR A 342 5.82 -16.41 -7.87
CA THR A 342 6.78 -17.52 -7.78
C THR A 342 7.34 -17.90 -9.14
N SER A 343 8.66 -17.77 -9.31
CA SER A 343 9.36 -18.05 -10.58
C SER A 343 9.55 -19.53 -10.91
N GLU A 344 9.12 -20.45 -10.04
CA GLU A 344 9.48 -21.86 -10.18
C GLU A 344 8.37 -22.81 -10.65
N ASN A 345 7.08 -22.40 -10.77
CA ASN A 345 5.99 -23.32 -11.20
C ASN A 345 4.68 -22.65 -11.73
N ASP A 346 4.71 -21.47 -12.37
CA ASP A 346 3.51 -20.86 -13.02
C ASP A 346 2.27 -20.63 -12.10
N GLN A 347 2.46 -20.39 -10.79
CA GLN A 347 1.33 -20.09 -9.89
C GLN A 347 1.57 -18.81 -9.10
N ASP A 348 1.49 -17.69 -9.79
CA ASP A 348 1.36 -16.38 -9.17
C ASP A 348 -0.03 -16.28 -8.56
N ARG A 349 -0.08 -15.86 -7.29
CA ARG A 349 -1.30 -15.85 -6.49
C ARG A 349 -1.47 -14.52 -5.79
N LEU A 350 -2.71 -14.07 -5.70
CA LEU A 350 -3.11 -12.90 -4.94
C LEU A 350 -3.94 -13.35 -3.74
N PHE A 351 -3.54 -12.94 -2.53
CA PHE A 351 -4.31 -13.13 -1.31
C PHE A 351 -5.01 -11.83 -0.92
N ARG A 352 -6.32 -11.86 -0.76
CA ARG A 352 -7.11 -10.69 -0.35
C ARG A 352 -7.86 -10.99 0.93
N ALA A 353 -7.48 -10.32 2.00
CA ALA A 353 -8.27 -10.28 3.22
C ALA A 353 -9.41 -9.26 3.07
N LYS A 354 -10.57 -9.55 3.64
CA LYS A 354 -11.71 -8.63 3.75
C LYS A 354 -12.65 -9.07 4.87
N PHE A 355 -13.76 -8.35 5.04
CA PHE A 355 -14.85 -8.80 5.89
C PHE A 355 -16.24 -8.40 5.36
N THR A 356 -17.27 -9.03 5.92
CA THR A 356 -18.67 -8.69 5.65
C THR A 356 -19.20 -7.71 6.70
N PRO A 357 -19.56 -6.46 6.34
CA PRO A 357 -20.16 -5.51 7.28
C PRO A 357 -21.46 -6.04 7.88
N GLY A 358 -21.67 -5.77 9.17
CA GLY A 358 -22.85 -6.22 9.91
C GLY A 358 -22.69 -7.60 10.54
N SER A 359 -22.29 -8.62 9.77
CA SER A 359 -21.98 -9.95 10.32
C SER A 359 -20.57 -10.04 10.90
N TRP A 360 -19.65 -9.17 10.48
CA TRP A 360 -18.22 -9.15 10.89
C TRP A 360 -17.53 -10.48 10.68
N GLU A 361 -17.82 -11.09 9.54
CA GLU A 361 -17.22 -12.34 9.09
C GLU A 361 -15.99 -12.01 8.26
N GLY A 362 -14.80 -12.43 8.69
CA GLY A 362 -13.58 -12.24 7.89
C GLY A 362 -13.44 -13.29 6.80
N GLN A 363 -12.83 -12.89 5.71
CA GLN A 363 -12.55 -13.72 4.55
C GLN A 363 -11.10 -13.51 4.13
N LEU A 364 -10.42 -14.57 3.72
CA LEU A 364 -9.11 -14.51 3.10
C LEU A 364 -9.22 -15.29 1.79
N GLU A 365 -9.29 -14.55 0.70
CA GLU A 365 -9.50 -15.09 -0.64
C GLU A 365 -8.17 -15.27 -1.35
N ASN A 366 -8.08 -16.31 -2.18
CA ASN A 366 -6.96 -16.53 -3.08
C ASN A 366 -7.41 -16.46 -4.54
N TYR A 367 -6.63 -15.77 -5.38
CA TYR A 367 -6.84 -15.68 -6.82
C TYR A 367 -5.59 -16.13 -7.58
N GLU A 368 -5.79 -16.73 -8.74
CA GLU A 368 -4.71 -16.93 -9.71
C GLU A 368 -4.45 -15.61 -10.45
N LEU A 369 -3.17 -15.37 -10.75
CA LEU A 369 -2.75 -14.25 -11.59
C LEU A 369 -2.45 -14.76 -13.02
N PRO A 370 -2.80 -13.98 -14.06
CA PRO A 370 -3.45 -12.67 -14.02
C PRO A 370 -4.95 -12.76 -13.63
N LEU A 371 -5.47 -11.71 -13.00
CA LEU A 371 -6.89 -11.63 -12.62
C LEU A 371 -7.78 -11.48 -13.87
N ASN A 372 -8.34 -12.59 -14.37
CA ASN A 372 -9.22 -12.57 -15.55
C ASN A 372 -10.70 -12.32 -15.21
N GLY A 373 -10.99 -11.70 -14.06
CA GLY A 373 -12.35 -11.54 -13.53
C GLY A 373 -12.94 -12.83 -12.94
N ASP A 374 -12.11 -13.86 -12.74
CA ASP A 374 -12.50 -15.15 -12.17
C ASP A 374 -12.82 -15.02 -10.66
N PRO A 375 -13.73 -15.87 -10.13
CA PRO A 375 -13.98 -15.94 -8.69
C PRO A 375 -12.72 -16.43 -7.93
N PRO A 376 -12.64 -16.20 -6.61
CA PRO A 376 -11.52 -16.71 -5.83
C PRO A 376 -11.45 -18.24 -5.93
N VAL A 377 -10.23 -18.76 -6.04
CA VAL A 377 -9.92 -20.19 -6.03
C VAL A 377 -10.44 -20.83 -4.74
N TRP A 378 -10.24 -20.11 -3.63
CA TRP A 378 -10.76 -20.47 -2.31
C TRP A 378 -10.93 -19.24 -1.41
N ASP A 379 -11.73 -19.40 -0.35
CA ASP A 379 -11.84 -18.47 0.78
C ASP A 379 -11.56 -19.25 2.08
N ALA A 380 -10.49 -18.89 2.79
CA ALA A 380 -10.09 -19.56 4.03
C ALA A 380 -11.15 -19.42 5.12
N GLY A 381 -11.92 -18.32 5.16
CA GLY A 381 -13.03 -18.16 6.09
C GLY A 381 -14.12 -19.20 5.85
N ALA A 382 -14.44 -19.46 4.57
CA ALA A 382 -15.40 -20.49 4.18
C ALA A 382 -14.90 -21.91 4.49
N ILE A 383 -13.63 -22.20 4.23
CA ILE A 383 -12.99 -23.48 4.59
C ILE A 383 -13.05 -23.68 6.11
N LEU A 384 -12.67 -22.66 6.88
CA LEU A 384 -12.64 -22.71 8.33
C LEU A 384 -14.05 -22.83 8.93
N ASN A 385 -15.07 -22.25 8.30
CA ASN A 385 -16.47 -22.43 8.70
C ASN A 385 -16.86 -23.93 8.73
N GLY A 386 -16.42 -24.70 7.74
CA GLY A 386 -16.66 -26.15 7.67
C GLY A 386 -15.91 -26.99 8.71
N ARG A 387 -14.91 -26.41 9.41
CA ARG A 387 -14.07 -27.14 10.37
C ARG A 387 -14.73 -27.24 11.74
N ASN A 388 -14.59 -28.41 12.39
CA ASN A 388 -15.02 -28.59 13.78
C ASN A 388 -14.20 -27.71 14.73
N ALA A 389 -14.85 -27.01 15.67
CA ALA A 389 -14.19 -26.11 16.63
C ALA A 389 -13.14 -26.82 17.50
N SER A 390 -13.36 -28.09 17.84
CA SER A 390 -12.40 -28.90 18.61
C SER A 390 -11.16 -29.32 17.81
N ALA A 391 -11.20 -29.25 16.47
CA ALA A 391 -10.08 -29.63 15.61
C ALA A 391 -9.12 -28.46 15.31
N ARG A 392 -9.48 -27.22 15.69
CA ARG A 392 -8.61 -26.06 15.49
C ARG A 392 -7.42 -26.10 16.44
N ASN A 393 -6.22 -25.90 15.89
CA ASN A 393 -4.99 -25.76 16.64
C ASN A 393 -4.83 -24.30 17.05
N MET A 394 -5.11 -23.96 18.31
CA MET A 394 -5.12 -22.57 18.77
C MET A 394 -4.27 -22.43 20.02
N TRP A 395 -3.55 -21.32 20.14
CA TRP A 395 -2.57 -21.08 21.19
C TRP A 395 -2.73 -19.68 21.78
N THR A 396 -2.34 -19.52 23.04
CA THR A 396 -2.08 -18.24 23.69
C THR A 396 -0.72 -18.36 24.39
N ALA A 397 -0.10 -17.24 24.72
CA ALA A 397 1.07 -17.24 25.58
C ALA A 397 0.73 -16.65 26.95
N LEU A 398 1.31 -17.23 28.00
CA LEU A 398 1.36 -16.67 29.36
C LEU A 398 2.82 -16.67 29.82
N ASP A 399 3.13 -15.88 30.83
CA ASP A 399 4.37 -16.02 31.62
C ASP A 399 3.99 -16.98 32.75
N THR A 400 4.25 -18.28 32.61
CA THR A 400 4.05 -19.23 33.72
C THR A 400 5.29 -19.24 34.61
N ALA A 401 5.22 -19.81 35.81
CA ALA A 401 6.29 -19.66 36.81
C ALA A 401 7.58 -20.45 36.46
N ASP A 402 8.31 -20.03 35.43
CA ASP A 402 9.57 -20.61 34.94
C ASP A 402 10.82 -19.76 35.31
N ALA A 403 10.59 -18.66 36.03
CA ALA A 403 11.57 -17.71 36.56
C ALA A 403 12.23 -16.79 35.52
N ASP A 404 11.64 -16.66 34.34
CA ASP A 404 11.96 -15.59 33.41
C ASP A 404 10.96 -14.40 33.53
N THR A 405 11.03 -13.43 32.63
CA THR A 405 10.06 -12.30 32.60
C THR A 405 9.43 -12.13 31.22
N ARG A 406 9.45 -13.18 30.41
CA ARG A 406 8.98 -13.22 29.03
C ARG A 406 7.62 -13.93 29.02
N ILE A 407 6.78 -13.55 28.07
CA ILE A 407 5.50 -14.20 27.84
C ILE A 407 5.72 -15.15 26.66
N ASP A 408 6.32 -16.30 26.92
CA ASP A 408 6.73 -17.27 25.91
C ASP A 408 6.22 -18.70 26.16
N ASP A 409 5.59 -18.97 27.30
CA ASP A 409 4.95 -20.26 27.54
C ASP A 409 3.70 -20.43 26.68
N ALA A 410 3.83 -21.26 25.64
CA ALA A 410 2.73 -21.61 24.76
C ALA A 410 1.69 -22.49 25.47
N ILE A 411 0.49 -21.93 25.67
CA ILE A 411 -0.67 -22.61 26.24
C ILE A 411 -1.68 -22.91 25.14
N GLU A 412 -2.04 -24.18 24.99
CA GLU A 412 -3.09 -24.56 24.05
C GLU A 412 -4.43 -23.89 24.46
N PHE A 413 -5.06 -23.17 23.53
CA PHE A 413 -6.24 -22.37 23.79
C PHE A 413 -7.50 -23.25 23.79
N THR A 414 -7.68 -24.03 24.86
CA THR A 414 -8.83 -24.92 25.08
C THR A 414 -9.53 -24.60 26.40
N SER A 415 -10.80 -24.97 26.54
CA SER A 415 -11.55 -24.79 27.79
C SER A 415 -10.95 -25.59 28.96
N GLY A 416 -10.15 -26.63 28.70
CA GLY A 416 -9.36 -27.34 29.71
C GLY A 416 -8.29 -26.46 30.37
N ASN A 417 -7.70 -25.54 29.61
CA ASN A 417 -6.63 -24.64 30.05
C ASN A 417 -7.14 -23.28 30.55
N ALA A 418 -8.46 -23.09 30.68
CA ALA A 418 -9.03 -21.85 31.19
C ALA A 418 -8.54 -21.48 32.60
N ASN A 419 -8.17 -22.47 33.42
CA ASN A 419 -7.68 -22.31 34.79
C ASN A 419 -6.15 -22.29 34.89
N THR A 420 -5.42 -22.17 33.77
CA THR A 420 -3.97 -21.96 33.80
C THR A 420 -3.67 -20.59 34.40
N THR A 421 -2.66 -20.52 35.25
CA THR A 421 -2.28 -19.32 36.02
C THR A 421 -0.94 -18.79 35.52
N ASP A 422 -0.82 -17.48 35.36
CA ASP A 422 0.46 -16.82 35.13
C ASP A 422 1.32 -16.73 36.42
N ALA A 423 2.58 -16.30 36.29
CA ALA A 423 3.51 -16.11 37.39
C ALA A 423 3.02 -15.06 38.41
N GLY A 424 2.18 -14.12 37.97
CA GLY A 424 1.52 -13.11 38.80
C GLY A 424 0.33 -13.63 39.62
N GLY A 425 -0.12 -14.87 39.39
CA GLY A 425 -1.28 -15.47 40.06
C GLY A 425 -2.62 -15.19 39.38
N THR A 426 -2.63 -14.60 38.19
CA THR A 426 -3.83 -14.32 37.39
C THR A 426 -4.16 -15.52 36.51
N HIS A 427 -5.41 -15.97 36.53
CA HIS A 427 -5.83 -17.08 35.67
C HIS A 427 -6.20 -16.58 34.26
N LEU A 428 -6.03 -17.43 33.25
CA LEU A 428 -6.43 -17.11 31.87
C LEU A 428 -7.90 -16.64 31.77
N TYR A 429 -8.82 -17.27 32.51
CA TYR A 429 -10.23 -16.86 32.52
C TYR A 429 -10.49 -15.44 33.08
N GLU A 430 -9.55 -14.89 33.85
CA GLU A 430 -9.61 -13.55 34.44
C GLU A 430 -9.12 -12.49 33.45
N MET A 431 -8.32 -12.89 32.46
CA MET A 431 -7.74 -12.00 31.45
C MET A 431 -8.72 -11.60 30.34
N PHE A 432 -9.90 -12.24 30.24
CA PHE A 432 -10.88 -11.99 29.17
C PHE A 432 -11.67 -10.67 29.29
N GLY A 433 -11.35 -9.81 30.26
CA GLY A 433 -11.98 -8.50 30.43
C GLY A 433 -13.41 -8.52 30.97
N PHE A 434 -13.84 -9.63 31.60
CA PHE A 434 -15.14 -9.67 32.27
C PHE A 434 -15.18 -8.71 33.47
N SER A 435 -16.30 -8.00 33.66
CA SER A 435 -16.56 -7.23 34.88
C SER A 435 -16.69 -8.10 36.15
N SER A 436 -17.00 -9.39 35.97
CA SER A 436 -17.03 -10.41 37.03
C SER A 436 -16.67 -11.77 36.43
N PRO A 437 -15.37 -12.13 36.38
CA PRO A 437 -14.88 -13.36 35.78
C PRO A 437 -15.26 -14.59 36.62
N SER A 438 -15.34 -15.75 35.97
CA SER A 438 -15.52 -17.05 36.60
C SER A 438 -15.03 -18.13 35.64
N LEU A 439 -14.45 -19.23 36.16
CA LEU A 439 -13.92 -20.32 35.34
C LEU A 439 -14.89 -20.79 34.24
N SER A 440 -16.16 -21.05 34.58
CA SER A 440 -17.18 -21.50 33.62
C SER A 440 -17.46 -20.52 32.49
N LYS A 441 -17.38 -19.20 32.76
CA LYS A 441 -17.49 -18.16 31.72
C LYS A 441 -16.26 -18.14 30.82
N GLY A 442 -15.06 -18.25 31.38
CA GLY A 442 -13.83 -18.33 30.59
C GLY A 442 -13.82 -19.55 29.67
N GLN A 443 -14.19 -20.71 30.20
CA GLN A 443 -14.35 -21.95 29.42
C GLN A 443 -15.32 -21.76 28.26
N SER A 444 -16.50 -21.19 28.54
CA SER A 444 -17.50 -20.92 27.51
C SER A 444 -17.01 -19.93 26.45
N LEU A 445 -16.21 -18.91 26.83
CA LEU A 445 -15.68 -17.93 25.89
C LEU A 445 -14.61 -18.56 25.00
N ILE A 446 -13.75 -19.42 25.54
CA ILE A 446 -12.79 -20.19 24.76
C ILE A 446 -13.53 -21.08 23.76
N ASP A 447 -14.52 -21.85 24.21
CA ASP A 447 -15.33 -22.69 23.30
C ASP A 447 -16.01 -21.85 22.20
N TYR A 448 -16.50 -20.66 22.56
CA TYR A 448 -17.08 -19.70 21.62
C TYR A 448 -16.08 -19.21 20.58
N LEU A 449 -14.91 -18.71 21.00
CA LEU A 449 -13.86 -18.19 20.11
C LEU A 449 -13.33 -19.28 19.17
N ARG A 450 -13.19 -20.50 19.67
CA ARG A 450 -12.83 -21.68 18.84
C ARG A 450 -13.87 -22.00 17.77
N GLY A 451 -15.11 -21.52 17.89
CA GLY A 451 -16.16 -21.69 16.89
C GLY A 451 -17.37 -22.48 17.34
N SER A 452 -17.53 -22.77 18.62
CA SER A 452 -18.72 -23.46 19.15
C SER A 452 -19.84 -22.47 19.43
N SER A 453 -21.08 -22.82 19.10
CA SER A 453 -22.24 -22.03 19.50
C SER A 453 -22.46 -22.13 21.01
N VAL A 454 -22.59 -20.99 21.68
CA VAL A 454 -22.89 -20.92 23.12
C VAL A 454 -24.27 -20.29 23.32
N THR A 455 -25.14 -20.97 24.07
CA THR A 455 -26.52 -20.53 24.27
C THR A 455 -26.58 -19.15 24.93
N GLY A 456 -27.38 -18.25 24.37
CA GLY A 456 -27.55 -16.87 24.87
C GLY A 456 -26.39 -15.94 24.54
N LYS A 457 -25.51 -16.32 23.60
CA LYS A 457 -24.45 -15.49 23.03
C LYS A 457 -24.76 -15.13 21.58
N ARG A 458 -23.99 -14.19 21.02
CA ARG A 458 -24.06 -13.84 19.59
C ARG A 458 -24.00 -15.10 18.74
N ASP A 459 -24.87 -15.19 17.75
CA ASP A 459 -24.79 -16.23 16.74
C ASP A 459 -23.83 -15.78 15.63
N ARG A 460 -22.96 -16.69 15.18
CA ARG A 460 -22.02 -16.47 14.09
C ARG A 460 -22.34 -17.33 12.87
N ASP A 461 -23.47 -18.03 12.86
CA ASP A 461 -23.88 -18.97 11.81
C ASP A 461 -22.78 -20.00 11.46
N GLY A 462 -22.03 -20.40 12.49
CA GLY A 462 -20.87 -21.29 12.37
C GLY A 462 -19.55 -20.62 11.95
N TRP A 463 -19.58 -19.37 11.45
CA TRP A 463 -18.41 -18.64 10.97
C TRP A 463 -17.39 -18.41 12.08
N LYS A 464 -16.11 -18.68 11.79
CA LYS A 464 -15.05 -18.77 12.80
C LYS A 464 -14.01 -17.68 12.70
N LEU A 465 -13.63 -17.29 11.48
CA LEU A 465 -12.65 -16.26 11.20
C LEU A 465 -13.24 -14.88 11.52
N GLY A 466 -12.61 -14.15 12.43
CA GLY A 466 -12.97 -12.76 12.72
C GLY A 466 -12.73 -11.85 11.52
N ASP A 467 -13.42 -10.71 11.50
CA ASP A 467 -13.23 -9.70 10.46
C ASP A 467 -11.77 -9.21 10.37
N ILE A 468 -11.32 -9.01 9.14
CA ILE A 468 -9.99 -8.49 8.82
C ILE A 468 -10.18 -7.11 8.20
N VAL A 469 -9.91 -6.07 9.00
CA VAL A 469 -10.27 -4.68 8.64
C VAL A 469 -9.06 -3.93 8.09
N TYR A 470 -7.96 -3.87 8.84
CA TYR A 470 -6.74 -3.15 8.49
C TYR A 470 -5.49 -4.04 8.43
N SER A 471 -5.62 -5.36 8.59
CA SER A 471 -4.50 -6.29 8.52
C SER A 471 -4.27 -6.84 7.11
N SER A 472 -3.15 -6.46 6.50
CA SER A 472 -2.67 -7.04 5.25
C SER A 472 -2.01 -8.40 5.49
N PRO A 473 -2.39 -9.46 4.75
CA PRO A 473 -1.71 -10.74 4.89
C PRO A 473 -0.22 -10.64 4.53
N VAL A 474 0.62 -11.48 5.11
CA VAL A 474 2.02 -11.64 4.71
C VAL A 474 2.28 -13.09 4.35
N VAL A 475 2.91 -13.33 3.20
CA VAL A 475 3.31 -14.67 2.78
C VAL A 475 4.76 -14.92 3.15
N VAL A 476 5.02 -15.97 3.90
CA VAL A 476 6.36 -16.39 4.29
C VAL A 476 6.68 -17.71 3.62
N GLY A 477 7.65 -17.70 2.71
CA GLY A 477 8.16 -18.87 2.00
C GLY A 477 9.63 -19.12 2.30
N PRO A 478 10.36 -19.89 1.47
CA PRO A 478 11.82 -20.03 1.62
C PRO A 478 12.53 -18.67 1.79
N PRO A 479 13.62 -18.58 2.59
CA PRO A 479 14.35 -17.32 2.76
C PRO A 479 14.85 -16.73 1.44
N VAL A 480 14.42 -15.49 1.14
CA VAL A 480 14.72 -14.79 -0.13
C VAL A 480 15.74 -13.67 0.02
N ARG A 481 16.06 -13.23 1.24
CA ARG A 481 17.03 -12.15 1.45
C ARG A 481 18.45 -12.64 1.16
N PHE A 482 19.35 -11.69 0.93
CA PHE A 482 20.77 -11.93 0.74
C PHE A 482 21.54 -11.17 1.83
N TYR A 483 21.82 -11.85 2.94
CA TYR A 483 22.83 -11.38 3.89
C TYR A 483 24.18 -12.02 3.54
N HIS A 484 25.26 -11.26 3.68
CA HIS A 484 26.62 -11.71 3.36
C HIS A 484 27.26 -12.59 4.46
N ASP A 485 26.49 -12.98 5.48
CA ASP A 485 26.97 -13.80 6.58
C ASP A 485 26.98 -15.30 6.20
N ASN A 486 28.10 -15.99 6.46
CA ASN A 486 28.27 -17.40 6.10
C ASN A 486 27.24 -18.33 6.77
N ASP A 487 26.82 -18.02 7.99
CA ASP A 487 25.80 -18.77 8.72
C ASP A 487 24.39 -18.53 8.17
N TYR A 488 24.09 -17.33 7.64
CA TYR A 488 22.83 -17.06 6.95
C TYR A 488 22.69 -17.86 5.66
N LEU A 489 23.79 -18.03 4.90
CA LEU A 489 23.79 -18.89 3.71
C LEU A 489 23.43 -20.34 4.06
N THR A 490 23.85 -20.82 5.23
CA THR A 490 23.50 -22.15 5.75
C THR A 490 22.03 -22.20 6.12
N TYR A 491 21.54 -21.22 6.91
CA TYR A 491 20.12 -21.09 7.25
C TYR A 491 19.22 -21.06 6.01
N ARG A 492 19.57 -20.28 5.00
CA ARG A 492 18.85 -20.19 3.74
C ARG A 492 18.85 -21.53 3.00
N TYR A 493 20.00 -22.20 2.92
CA TYR A 493 20.10 -23.49 2.28
C TYR A 493 19.25 -24.55 2.99
N ASP A 494 19.27 -24.59 4.32
CA ASP A 494 18.52 -25.54 5.13
C ASP A 494 17.00 -25.29 5.05
N ASN A 495 16.59 -24.04 4.90
CA ASN A 495 15.18 -23.62 4.79
C ASN A 495 14.68 -23.44 3.34
N ARG A 496 15.47 -23.85 2.34
CA ARG A 496 15.11 -23.66 0.90
C ARG A 496 13.81 -24.37 0.49
N THR A 497 13.40 -25.39 1.24
CA THR A 497 12.17 -26.18 1.00
C THR A 497 11.04 -25.83 1.97
N ARG A 498 11.15 -24.71 2.70
CA ARG A 498 10.09 -24.28 3.63
C ARG A 498 8.77 -24.09 2.87
N ALA A 499 7.71 -24.73 3.37
CA ALA A 499 6.36 -24.53 2.86
C ALA A 499 5.95 -23.06 3.02
N ARG A 500 5.17 -22.54 2.07
CA ARG A 500 4.67 -21.17 2.14
C ARG A 500 3.45 -21.12 3.07
N HIS A 501 3.44 -20.11 3.91
CA HIS A 501 2.40 -19.84 4.89
C HIS A 501 1.91 -18.41 4.75
N ILE A 502 0.60 -18.19 4.90
CA ILE A 502 -0.04 -16.86 4.87
C ILE A 502 -0.44 -16.50 6.30
N TYR A 503 0.07 -15.38 6.79
CA TYR A 503 -0.23 -14.87 8.12
C TYR A 503 -1.09 -13.63 8.03
N VAL A 504 -2.15 -13.56 8.83
CA VAL A 504 -3.06 -12.40 8.88
C VAL A 504 -3.67 -12.25 10.26
N SER A 505 -3.80 -11.01 10.73
CA SER A 505 -4.46 -10.71 12.00
C SER A 505 -5.95 -10.49 11.78
N ALA A 506 -6.79 -10.94 12.71
CA ALA A 506 -8.24 -10.75 12.68
C ALA A 506 -8.80 -10.27 14.02
N ASN A 507 -9.93 -9.57 13.98
CA ASN A 507 -10.58 -8.98 15.16
C ASN A 507 -11.30 -10.00 16.06
N ASP A 508 -11.23 -11.29 15.76
CA ASP A 508 -11.48 -12.36 16.74
C ASP A 508 -10.33 -12.51 17.77
N GLY A 509 -9.28 -11.70 17.62
CA GLY A 509 -8.16 -11.57 18.55
C GLY A 509 -6.98 -12.46 18.22
N ALA A 510 -6.96 -13.06 17.03
CA ALA A 510 -5.97 -14.05 16.65
C ALA A 510 -5.12 -13.62 15.44
N LEU A 511 -3.83 -13.94 15.50
CA LEU A 511 -2.97 -14.08 14.33
C LEU A 511 -3.19 -15.49 13.77
N HIS A 512 -3.69 -15.57 12.54
CA HIS A 512 -3.92 -16.83 11.85
C HIS A 512 -2.75 -17.18 10.94
N ASN A 513 -2.44 -18.46 10.85
CA ASN A 513 -1.53 -19.04 9.86
C ASN A 513 -2.32 -19.99 8.94
N PHE A 514 -2.33 -19.70 7.65
CA PHE A 514 -2.94 -20.54 6.62
C PHE A 514 -1.88 -21.14 5.68
N ASP A 515 -2.13 -22.34 5.19
CA ASP A 515 -1.36 -22.91 4.09
C ASP A 515 -1.79 -22.32 2.72
N LEU A 516 -1.12 -22.70 1.63
CA LEU A 516 -1.47 -22.25 0.27
C LEU A 516 -2.83 -22.75 -0.25
N ASN A 517 -3.48 -23.68 0.45
CA ASN A 517 -4.80 -24.20 0.11
C ASN A 517 -5.92 -23.52 0.93
N GLY A 518 -5.57 -22.59 1.82
CA GLY A 518 -6.50 -21.88 2.69
C GLY A 518 -6.87 -22.63 3.96
N ASP A 519 -6.19 -23.74 4.27
CA ASP A 519 -6.37 -24.47 5.53
C ASP A 519 -5.62 -23.77 6.66
N GLU A 520 -6.32 -23.49 7.77
CA GLU A 520 -5.69 -22.92 8.97
C GLU A 520 -4.77 -23.96 9.63
N GLU A 521 -3.48 -23.69 9.74
CA GLU A 521 -2.52 -24.57 10.41
C GLU A 521 -2.53 -24.34 11.92
N TRP A 522 -2.59 -23.06 12.32
CA TRP A 522 -2.78 -22.65 13.71
C TRP A 522 -3.26 -21.21 13.81
N ALA A 523 -3.77 -20.84 14.98
CA ALA A 523 -4.06 -19.45 15.35
C ALA A 523 -3.48 -19.11 16.72
N PHE A 524 -2.93 -17.90 16.88
CA PHE A 524 -2.31 -17.44 18.11
C PHE A 524 -3.03 -16.20 18.65
N LEU A 525 -3.48 -16.26 19.90
CA LEU A 525 -4.14 -15.17 20.61
C LEU A 525 -3.13 -14.55 21.60
N PRO A 526 -2.55 -13.38 21.29
CA PRO A 526 -1.63 -12.73 22.21
C PRO A 526 -2.36 -12.30 23.49
N GLN A 527 -1.67 -12.37 24.64
CA GLN A 527 -2.23 -11.99 25.93
C GLN A 527 -2.85 -10.57 25.90
N ALA A 528 -2.23 -9.65 25.17
CA ALA A 528 -2.69 -8.28 25.00
C ALA A 528 -4.08 -8.16 24.36
N ALA A 529 -4.49 -9.12 23.51
CA ALA A 529 -5.81 -9.11 22.88
C ALA A 529 -6.91 -9.68 23.79
N LEU A 530 -6.56 -10.52 24.77
CA LEU A 530 -7.52 -11.29 25.59
C LEU A 530 -8.53 -10.39 26.31
N SER A 531 -8.07 -9.24 26.82
CA SER A 531 -8.89 -8.29 27.60
C SER A 531 -10.11 -7.74 26.85
N ARG A 532 -10.16 -7.84 25.52
CA ARG A 532 -11.26 -7.33 24.70
C ARG A 532 -12.21 -8.42 24.22
N LEU A 533 -11.85 -9.70 24.35
CA LEU A 533 -12.56 -10.81 23.71
C LEU A 533 -13.92 -11.13 24.34
N SER A 534 -14.16 -10.74 25.60
CA SER A 534 -15.49 -10.88 26.19
C SER A 534 -16.57 -10.01 25.52
N SER A 535 -16.19 -8.99 24.75
CA SER A 535 -17.14 -8.22 23.94
C SER A 535 -17.66 -9.03 22.75
N TYR A 536 -16.79 -9.85 22.14
CA TYR A 536 -17.01 -10.52 20.84
C TYR A 536 -18.19 -11.49 20.82
N TRP A 537 -18.55 -12.07 21.98
CA TRP A 537 -19.68 -12.99 22.13
C TRP A 537 -20.98 -12.33 22.62
N SER A 538 -21.02 -10.99 22.76
CA SER A 538 -22.20 -10.25 23.21
C SER A 538 -23.33 -10.30 22.18
N THR A 539 -24.57 -10.60 22.58
CA THR A 539 -25.72 -10.63 21.65
C THR A 539 -26.04 -9.27 21.01
N SER A 540 -25.64 -8.18 21.67
CA SER A 540 -25.66 -6.83 21.13
C SER A 540 -24.24 -6.39 20.80
N TYR A 541 -23.46 -7.28 20.16
CA TYR A 541 -22.07 -7.01 19.82
C TYR A 541 -22.00 -5.70 19.05
N CYS A 542 -21.23 -4.78 19.63
CA CYS A 542 -20.70 -3.66 18.90
C CYS A 542 -19.26 -3.96 18.58
N HIS A 543 -18.91 -3.77 17.31
CA HIS A 543 -17.58 -4.05 16.84
C HIS A 543 -16.53 -3.34 17.68
N LEU A 544 -15.47 -4.07 18.01
CA LEU A 544 -14.29 -3.60 18.71
C LEU A 544 -13.09 -4.19 18.01
N TYR A 545 -12.11 -3.35 17.73
CA TYR A 545 -10.80 -3.80 17.29
C TYR A 545 -10.15 -4.60 18.42
N SER A 546 -9.50 -5.70 18.08
CA SER A 546 -8.74 -6.51 19.04
C SER A 546 -7.32 -6.72 18.51
N LEU A 547 -7.22 -7.33 17.34
CA LEU A 547 -5.98 -7.51 16.62
C LEU A 547 -6.17 -7.15 15.15
N ASP A 548 -5.61 -6.02 14.75
CA ASP A 548 -5.91 -5.41 13.45
C ASP A 548 -4.69 -4.75 12.78
N GLY A 549 -3.48 -5.04 13.29
CA GLY A 549 -2.23 -4.66 12.64
C GLY A 549 -1.81 -5.68 11.59
N SER A 550 -1.27 -5.21 10.46
CA SER A 550 -0.66 -6.08 9.45
C SER A 550 0.56 -6.81 10.02
N PRO A 551 0.62 -8.16 9.99
CA PRO A 551 1.83 -8.88 10.34
C PRO A 551 2.99 -8.53 9.39
N LYS A 552 4.20 -8.56 9.91
CA LYS A 552 5.46 -8.40 9.17
C LYS A 552 6.39 -9.57 9.48
N ALA A 553 7.08 -10.08 8.48
CA ALA A 553 8.03 -11.17 8.64
C ALA A 553 9.46 -10.73 8.28
N ALA A 554 10.43 -11.14 9.08
CA ALA A 554 11.84 -10.89 8.82
C ALA A 554 12.71 -12.05 9.29
N ASP A 555 13.77 -12.34 8.53
CA ASP A 555 14.85 -13.19 9.02
C ASP A 555 15.77 -12.37 9.92
N VAL A 556 15.91 -12.80 11.17
CA VAL A 556 16.71 -12.16 12.21
C VAL A 556 17.60 -13.19 12.89
N LYS A 557 18.73 -12.73 13.41
CA LYS A 557 19.65 -13.57 14.18
C LYS A 557 19.45 -13.28 15.67
N ILE A 558 18.81 -14.20 16.38
CA ILE A 558 18.41 -14.04 17.77
C ILE A 558 18.65 -15.35 18.54
N ASP A 559 18.85 -15.22 19.84
CA ASP A 559 18.93 -16.36 20.77
C ASP A 559 17.50 -16.76 21.15
N ILE A 560 16.99 -17.84 20.53
CA ILE A 560 15.61 -18.31 20.70
C ILE A 560 15.49 -19.26 21.88
N ASP A 561 16.48 -20.11 22.11
CA ASP A 561 16.42 -21.16 23.12
C ASP A 561 17.11 -20.78 24.44
N GLY A 562 17.65 -19.56 24.52
CA GLY A 562 18.22 -18.98 25.72
C GLY A 562 19.62 -19.52 26.05
N ASP A 563 20.30 -20.15 25.09
CA ASP A 563 21.62 -20.75 25.30
C ASP A 563 22.80 -19.75 25.15
N LEU A 564 22.48 -18.47 24.88
CA LEU A 564 23.40 -17.36 24.62
C LEU A 564 24.12 -17.42 23.26
N LEU A 565 23.66 -18.27 22.34
CA LEU A 565 24.11 -18.35 20.95
C LEU A 565 22.97 -17.86 20.04
N PRO A 566 23.19 -16.81 19.23
CA PRO A 566 22.15 -16.37 18.29
C PRO A 566 22.11 -17.22 17.02
N GLU A 567 20.95 -17.76 16.68
CA GLU A 567 20.66 -18.45 15.41
C GLU A 567 19.78 -17.60 14.50
N TRP A 568 19.87 -17.90 13.21
CA TRP A 568 18.94 -17.33 12.24
C TRP A 568 17.56 -17.98 12.35
N ALA A 569 16.53 -17.14 12.39
CA ALA A 569 15.14 -17.55 12.35
C ALA A 569 14.29 -16.51 11.63
N THR A 570 13.14 -16.92 11.13
CA THR A 570 12.11 -15.98 10.65
C THR A 570 11.16 -15.66 11.78
N VAL A 571 11.06 -14.38 12.13
CA VAL A 571 10.17 -13.86 13.17
C VAL A 571 9.01 -13.12 12.52
N ILE A 572 7.81 -13.27 13.07
CA ILE A 572 6.58 -12.63 12.58
C ILE A 572 6.08 -11.68 13.65
N VAL A 573 6.20 -10.38 13.40
CA VAL A 573 5.73 -9.35 14.32
C VAL A 573 4.36 -8.87 13.89
N ALA A 574 3.41 -8.84 14.82
CA ALA A 574 2.09 -8.25 14.62
C ALA A 574 1.71 -7.37 15.82
N GLY A 575 0.69 -6.54 15.64
CA GLY A 575 0.27 -5.57 16.66
C GLY A 575 -1.22 -5.31 16.64
N GLN A 576 -1.70 -4.64 17.68
CA GLN A 576 -3.14 -4.45 17.90
C GLN A 576 -3.75 -3.25 17.15
N ARG A 577 -2.94 -2.28 16.69
CA ARG A 577 -3.40 -1.04 16.04
C ARG A 577 -4.50 -0.36 16.86
N SER A 578 -5.73 -0.28 16.35
CA SER A 578 -6.86 0.34 17.05
C SER A 578 -7.34 -0.48 18.26
N GLY A 579 -6.97 -1.77 18.34
CA GLY A 579 -7.30 -2.66 19.44
C GLY A 579 -6.47 -2.44 20.71
N GLY A 580 -5.31 -1.78 20.62
CA GLY A 580 -4.40 -1.58 21.75
C GLY A 580 -2.98 -1.16 21.35
N GLY A 581 -2.11 -0.96 22.34
CA GLY A 581 -0.75 -0.45 22.15
C GLY A 581 0.36 -1.51 22.15
N ALA A 582 0.04 -2.80 21.99
CA ALA A 582 1.01 -3.89 22.12
C ALA A 582 1.41 -4.50 20.76
N TYR A 583 2.65 -4.99 20.71
CA TYR A 583 3.19 -5.87 19.67
C TYR A 583 3.55 -7.23 20.27
N PHE A 584 3.54 -8.27 19.46
CA PHE A 584 4.01 -9.62 19.78
C PHE A 584 4.73 -10.19 18.56
N ALA A 585 5.57 -11.21 18.77
CA ALA A 585 6.50 -11.74 17.80
C ALA A 585 6.57 -13.27 17.84
#